data_AF-A0A524EMK6-F1
#
_entry.id   AF-A0A524EMK6-F1
#
_cell.length_a   1.000
_cell.length_b   1.000
_cell.length_c   1.000
_cell.angle_alpha   90.00
_cell.angle_beta   90.00
_cell.angle_gamma   90.00
#
_symmetry.space_group_name_H-M   'P 1'
#
loop_
_entity.id
_entity.type
_entity.pdbx_description
1 polymer ?
#
loop_
_entity_poly.entity_id
_entity_poly.type
_entity_poly.pdbx_seq_one_letter_code
_entity_poly.pdbx_strand_id
1 'polypeptide(L)'
;MNKKAAAVIVIIIGAIALAPVAMYGVEVQVADVSMTLGISSILGSLRFNPAQVPSFDIGLQQVQIDVSSQSSYEYALSRITGRTETSESNSNTPADVQITIEFTLTTPSNQTIVFTLNPGQMQGTGEKQVRTILGPDEGISVTGEFHLTIVISIQITPPTFDNPVVDLELNPVNRTFSIPSN
;
A
#
# COMPACT_ATOMS: atom_id res chain seq x y z
N MET A 1 -13.35 7.79 45.94
CA MET A 1 -13.35 6.82 44.82
C MET A 1 -13.84 5.48 45.34
N ASN A 2 -14.92 4.92 44.78
CA ASN A 2 -15.49 3.66 45.29
C ASN A 2 -14.50 2.51 45.09
N LYS A 3 -14.22 1.73 46.16
CA LYS A 3 -13.25 0.60 46.12
C LYS A 3 -13.56 -0.40 44.98
N LYS A 4 -14.83 -0.54 44.60
CA LYS A 4 -15.28 -1.34 43.45
C LYS A 4 -14.84 -0.77 42.10
N ALA A 5 -14.86 0.54 41.92
CA ALA A 5 -14.41 1.18 40.68
C ALA A 5 -12.88 1.06 40.50
N ALA A 6 -12.11 1.17 41.59
CA ALA A 6 -10.67 0.97 41.55
C ALA A 6 -10.27 -0.46 41.16
N ALA A 7 -10.97 -1.47 41.69
CA ALA A 7 -10.71 -2.89 41.34
C ALA A 7 -10.99 -3.19 39.86
N VAL A 8 -12.07 -2.64 39.30
CA VAL A 8 -12.40 -2.80 37.88
C VAL A 8 -11.34 -2.16 36.98
N ILE A 9 -10.87 -0.96 37.33
CA ILE A 9 -9.80 -0.28 36.58
C ILE A 9 -8.51 -1.09 36.59
N VAL A 10 -8.11 -1.67 37.73
CA VAL A 10 -6.90 -2.49 37.83
C VAL A 10 -7.01 -3.78 37.01
N ILE A 11 -8.18 -4.42 36.98
CA ILE A 11 -8.40 -5.62 36.16
C ILE A 11 -8.33 -5.28 34.67
N ILE A 12 -8.93 -4.16 34.25
CA ILE A 12 -8.89 -3.71 32.85
C ILE A 12 -7.45 -3.37 32.44
N ILE A 13 -6.72 -2.62 33.26
CA ILE A 13 -5.31 -2.28 32.97
C ILE A 13 -4.44 -3.56 32.96
N GLY A 14 -4.66 -4.48 33.89
CA GLY A 14 -3.95 -5.76 33.92
C GLY A 14 -4.25 -6.63 32.70
N ALA A 15 -5.50 -6.70 32.26
CA ALA A 15 -5.90 -7.42 31.04
C ALA A 15 -5.28 -6.78 29.77
N ILE A 16 -5.29 -5.44 29.68
CA ILE A 16 -4.65 -4.71 28.59
C ILE A 16 -3.12 -4.91 28.60
N ALA A 17 -2.49 -4.96 29.77
CA ALA A 17 -1.05 -5.18 29.91
C ALA A 17 -0.61 -6.61 29.54
N LEU A 18 -1.49 -7.60 29.71
CA LEU A 18 -1.21 -9.01 29.40
C LEU A 18 -1.53 -9.40 27.94
N ALA A 19 -2.41 -8.66 27.26
CA ALA A 19 -2.77 -8.94 25.87
C ALA A 19 -1.56 -8.95 24.91
N PRO A 20 -0.59 -8.01 25.00
CA PRO A 20 0.62 -8.06 24.16
C PRO A 20 1.44 -9.33 24.41
N VAL A 21 1.60 -9.74 25.68
CA VAL A 21 2.42 -10.91 26.06
C VAL A 21 1.84 -12.21 25.50
N ALA A 22 0.51 -12.34 25.46
CA ALA A 22 -0.15 -13.51 24.88
C ALA A 22 0.02 -13.60 23.35
N MET A 23 0.21 -12.47 22.67
CA MET A 23 0.33 -12.40 21.20
C MET A 23 1.76 -12.58 20.68
N TYR A 24 2.79 -12.44 21.52
CA TYR A 24 4.19 -12.58 21.11
C TYR A 24 4.59 -13.99 20.63
N GLY A 25 3.77 -15.01 20.86
CA GLY A 25 4.04 -16.40 20.44
C GLY A 25 3.31 -16.86 19.17
N VAL A 26 2.44 -16.01 18.58
CA VAL A 26 1.67 -16.38 17.38
C VAL A 26 2.21 -15.61 16.19
N GLU A 27 2.81 -16.33 15.26
CA GLU A 27 3.26 -15.79 13.98
C GLU A 27 2.17 -15.87 12.91
N VAL A 28 2.14 -14.88 12.03
CA VAL A 28 1.25 -14.82 10.86
C VAL A 28 2.07 -14.64 9.59
N GLN A 29 1.67 -15.34 8.54
CA GLN A 29 2.28 -15.18 7.23
C GLN A 29 1.74 -13.93 6.56
N VAL A 30 2.64 -13.15 5.95
CA VAL A 30 2.31 -11.95 5.20
C VAL A 30 3.06 -11.90 3.88
N ALA A 31 2.49 -11.17 2.92
CA ALA A 31 3.13 -10.84 1.67
C ALA A 31 3.33 -9.33 1.61
N ASP A 32 4.59 -8.91 1.54
CA ASP A 32 4.98 -7.53 1.37
C ASP A 32 5.10 -7.22 -0.12
N VAL A 33 4.24 -6.32 -0.60
CA VAL A 33 4.20 -5.91 -2.01
C VAL A 33 4.84 -4.54 -2.13
N SER A 34 6.00 -4.49 -2.76
CA SER A 34 6.75 -3.26 -3.03
C SER A 34 6.71 -2.93 -4.52
N MET A 35 6.32 -1.71 -4.85
CA MET A 35 6.19 -1.21 -6.22
C MET A 35 6.96 0.09 -6.38
N THR A 36 7.65 0.24 -7.51
CA THR A 36 8.33 1.47 -7.89
C THR A 36 7.72 1.99 -9.19
N LEU A 37 7.14 3.19 -9.12
CA LEU A 37 6.53 3.92 -10.23
C LEU A 37 7.46 5.07 -10.64
N GLY A 38 7.78 5.17 -11.92
CA GLY A 38 8.51 6.29 -12.48
C GLY A 38 7.54 7.26 -13.16
N ILE A 39 7.60 8.53 -12.78
CA ILE A 39 6.84 9.61 -13.42
C ILE A 39 7.83 10.67 -13.86
N SER A 40 7.98 10.88 -15.16
CA SER A 40 8.87 11.91 -15.70
C SER A 40 8.11 12.87 -16.61
N SER A 41 8.44 14.16 -16.55
CA SER A 41 7.93 15.15 -17.50
C SER A 41 8.88 15.23 -18.69
N ILE A 42 8.34 15.09 -19.90
CA ILE A 42 9.13 15.16 -21.14
C ILE A 42 9.57 16.62 -21.41
N LEU A 43 8.87 17.60 -20.84
CA LEU A 43 9.23 19.01 -20.87
C LEU A 43 10.15 19.33 -19.68
N GLY A 44 11.46 19.30 -19.90
CA GLY A 44 12.44 19.67 -18.87
C GLY A 44 12.25 21.11 -18.38
N SER A 45 12.23 21.31 -17.05
CA SER A 45 12.40 22.53 -16.23
C SER A 45 11.75 23.87 -16.67
N LEU A 46 10.95 23.90 -17.73
CA LEU A 46 10.46 25.12 -18.35
C LEU A 46 8.98 25.29 -18.03
N ARG A 47 8.73 26.27 -17.14
CA ARG A 47 7.48 27.02 -16.91
C ARG A 47 6.27 26.47 -17.68
N PHE A 48 5.30 25.90 -16.95
CA PHE A 48 4.00 25.53 -17.50
C PHE A 48 3.39 26.73 -18.25
N ASN A 49 3.41 26.64 -19.58
CA ASN A 49 2.65 27.56 -20.42
C ASN A 49 1.22 27.00 -20.46
N PRO A 50 0.19 27.73 -20.01
CA PRO A 50 -1.19 27.25 -20.04
C PRO A 50 -1.70 26.90 -21.45
N ALA A 51 -0.99 27.33 -22.50
CA ALA A 51 -1.29 26.96 -23.89
C ALA A 51 -0.71 25.61 -24.33
N GLN A 52 0.09 24.91 -23.50
CA GLN A 52 0.68 23.61 -23.81
C GLN A 52 0.26 22.59 -22.77
N VAL A 53 -0.36 21.49 -23.22
CA VAL A 53 -0.65 20.35 -22.36
C VAL A 53 0.68 19.65 -22.05
N PRO A 54 1.12 19.59 -20.78
CA PRO A 54 2.34 18.90 -20.43
C PRO A 54 2.22 17.41 -20.73
N SER A 55 3.27 16.82 -21.29
CA SER A 55 3.36 15.37 -21.51
C SER A 55 4.19 14.71 -20.41
N PHE A 56 3.69 13.58 -19.93
CA PHE A 56 4.31 12.77 -18.89
C PHE A 56 4.58 11.38 -19.45
N ASP A 57 5.75 10.83 -19.12
CA ASP A 57 6.07 9.43 -19.30
C ASP A 57 5.94 8.74 -17.94
N ILE A 58 5.06 7.75 -17.88
CA ILE A 58 4.63 7.08 -16.66
C ILE A 58 4.81 5.59 -16.87
N GLY A 59 5.56 4.96 -15.98
CA GLY A 59 5.86 3.53 -16.09
C GLY A 59 6.00 2.86 -14.74
N LEU A 60 5.57 1.61 -14.67
CA LEU A 60 5.89 0.73 -13.56
C LEU A 60 7.28 0.13 -13.79
N GLN A 61 8.23 0.48 -12.92
CA GLN A 61 9.61 0.07 -13.05
C GLN A 61 9.86 -1.29 -12.41
N GLN A 62 9.30 -1.51 -11.21
CA GLN A 62 9.52 -2.73 -10.44
C GLN A 62 8.28 -3.09 -9.62
N VAL A 63 8.01 -4.39 -9.52
CA VAL A 63 7.05 -4.98 -8.57
C VAL A 63 7.73 -6.20 -7.95
N GLN A 64 7.88 -6.17 -6.63
CA GLN A 64 8.45 -7.24 -5.83
C GLN A 64 7.43 -7.68 -4.79
N ILE A 65 7.38 -9.00 -4.54
CA ILE A 65 6.56 -9.60 -3.50
C ILE A 65 7.48 -10.44 -2.63
N ASP A 66 7.59 -10.08 -1.36
CA ASP A 66 8.39 -10.80 -0.37
C ASP A 66 7.45 -11.44 0.66
N VAL A 67 7.47 -12.77 0.75
CA VAL A 67 6.71 -13.52 1.74
C VAL A 67 7.54 -13.65 3.01
N SER A 68 6.97 -13.26 4.14
CA SER A 68 7.64 -13.38 5.44
C SER A 68 6.65 -13.73 6.55
N SER A 69 7.19 -14.25 7.64
CA SER A 69 6.46 -14.47 8.89
C SER A 69 6.69 -13.27 9.80
N GLN A 70 5.62 -12.71 10.36
CA GLN A 70 5.71 -11.64 11.36
C GLN A 70 4.89 -11.98 12.60
N SER A 71 5.21 -11.38 13.74
CA SER A 71 4.39 -11.59 14.93
C SER A 71 2.98 -11.01 14.72
N SER A 72 1.97 -11.65 15.32
CA SER A 72 0.59 -11.13 15.30
C SER A 72 0.49 -9.71 15.87
N TYR A 73 1.41 -9.36 16.78
CA TYR A 73 1.52 -8.02 17.35
C TYR A 73 2.03 -6.99 16.33
N GLU A 74 3.12 -7.29 15.61
CA GLU A 74 3.64 -6.41 14.55
C GLU A 74 2.61 -6.22 13.44
N TYR A 75 1.92 -7.30 13.06
CA TYR A 75 0.84 -7.23 12.08
C TYR A 75 -0.30 -6.33 12.58
N ALA A 76 -0.77 -6.52 13.81
CA ALA A 76 -1.81 -5.70 14.40
C ALA A 76 -1.39 -4.22 14.51
N LEU A 77 -0.11 -3.96 14.81
CA LEU A 77 0.42 -2.61 14.85
C LEU A 77 0.44 -1.97 13.46
N SER A 78 0.91 -2.68 12.42
CA SER A 78 0.89 -2.21 11.03
C SER A 78 -0.52 -1.86 10.55
N ARG A 79 -1.53 -2.59 11.04
CA ARG A 79 -2.95 -2.31 10.79
C ARG A 79 -3.40 -0.98 11.40
N ILE A 80 -2.84 -0.59 12.54
CA ILE A 80 -3.18 0.65 13.24
C ILE A 80 -2.39 1.84 12.67
N THR A 81 -1.12 1.65 12.34
CA THR A 81 -0.23 2.72 11.86
C THR A 81 -0.37 3.01 10.37
N GLY A 82 -1.05 2.13 9.63
CA GLY A 82 -1.17 2.18 8.18
C GLY A 82 -0.33 1.07 7.55
N ARG A 83 -0.97 0.25 6.73
CA ARG A 83 -0.36 -0.91 6.06
C ARG A 83 0.36 -0.56 4.77
N THR A 84 0.24 0.71 4.38
CA THR A 84 0.80 1.24 3.16
C THR A 84 1.72 2.39 3.50
N GLU A 85 2.94 2.28 3.00
CA GLU A 85 3.95 3.32 3.09
C GLU A 85 4.24 3.82 1.68
N THR A 86 4.35 5.13 1.56
CA THR A 86 4.78 5.76 0.31
C THR A 86 5.99 6.63 0.54
N SER A 87 6.99 6.49 -0.34
CA SER A 87 8.16 7.35 -0.34
C SER A 87 8.37 7.94 -1.73
N GLU A 88 9.02 9.09 -1.77
CA GLU A 88 9.28 9.84 -3.00
C GLU A 88 10.77 10.13 -3.12
N SER A 89 11.35 9.86 -4.29
CA SER A 89 12.68 10.35 -4.64
C SER A 89 12.54 11.51 -5.63
N ASN A 90 13.00 12.70 -5.20
CA ASN A 90 13.13 13.93 -6.01
C ASN A 90 11.86 14.40 -6.74
N SER A 91 11.10 15.31 -6.12
CA SER A 91 10.02 16.05 -6.79
C SER A 91 10.58 17.27 -7.52
N ASN A 92 10.63 17.20 -8.86
CA ASN A 92 11.14 18.31 -9.69
C ASN A 92 10.04 19.21 -10.28
N THR A 93 8.77 18.87 -10.06
CA THR A 93 7.63 19.52 -10.72
C THR A 93 6.46 19.68 -9.75
N PRO A 94 5.81 20.86 -9.65
CA PRO A 94 4.69 21.10 -8.73
C PRO A 94 3.34 20.53 -9.20
N ALA A 95 3.33 19.38 -9.88
CA ALA A 95 2.09 18.73 -10.33
C ALA A 95 1.55 17.80 -9.25
N ASP A 96 0.24 17.81 -9.00
CA ASP A 96 -0.39 16.86 -8.09
C ASP A 96 -0.60 15.53 -8.80
N VAL A 97 -0.13 14.45 -8.19
CA VAL A 97 -0.25 13.09 -8.71
C VAL A 97 -1.13 12.29 -7.77
N GLN A 98 -2.24 11.77 -8.28
CA GLN A 98 -3.09 10.84 -7.57
C GLN A 98 -2.89 9.45 -8.16
N ILE A 99 -2.50 8.50 -7.31
CA ILE A 99 -2.29 7.10 -7.68
C ILE A 99 -3.40 6.29 -7.02
N THR A 100 -4.04 5.43 -7.78
CA THR A 100 -5.00 4.42 -7.33
C THR A 100 -4.45 3.06 -7.73
N ILE A 101 -4.38 2.12 -6.79
CA ILE A 101 -3.86 0.77 -7.03
C ILE A 101 -4.93 -0.22 -6.65
N GLU A 102 -5.43 -0.97 -7.62
CA GLU A 102 -6.33 -2.09 -7.38
C GLU A 102 -5.55 -3.40 -7.36
N PHE A 103 -5.79 -4.18 -6.32
CA PHE A 103 -5.24 -5.52 -6.17
C PHE A 103 -6.38 -6.52 -6.29
N THR A 104 -6.21 -7.50 -7.17
CA THR A 104 -7.06 -8.68 -7.26
C THR A 104 -6.23 -9.89 -6.86
N LEU A 105 -6.49 -10.42 -5.67
CA LEU A 105 -5.82 -11.60 -5.12
C LEU A 105 -6.71 -12.83 -5.30
N THR A 106 -6.22 -13.85 -5.98
CA THR A 106 -6.86 -15.17 -6.06
C THR A 106 -6.12 -16.15 -5.17
N THR A 107 -6.82 -16.74 -4.21
CA THR A 107 -6.28 -17.70 -3.24
C THR A 107 -6.17 -19.10 -3.85
N PRO A 108 -5.42 -20.02 -3.20
CA PRO A 108 -5.36 -21.43 -3.63
C PRO A 108 -6.72 -22.14 -3.66
N SER A 109 -7.69 -21.64 -2.89
CA SER A 109 -9.07 -22.16 -2.86
C SER A 109 -9.97 -21.53 -3.93
N ASN A 110 -9.40 -20.80 -4.90
CA ASN A 110 -10.10 -20.05 -5.94
C ASN A 110 -11.05 -18.97 -5.39
N GLN A 111 -10.76 -18.42 -4.21
CA GLN A 111 -11.46 -17.23 -3.72
C GLN A 111 -10.75 -15.99 -4.26
N THR A 112 -11.52 -15.04 -4.78
CA THR A 112 -10.98 -13.77 -5.28
C THR A 112 -11.33 -12.65 -4.30
N ILE A 113 -10.32 -11.90 -3.90
CA ILE A 113 -10.41 -10.76 -2.99
C ILE A 113 -9.89 -9.55 -3.75
N VAL A 114 -10.72 -8.50 -3.85
CA VAL A 114 -10.38 -7.25 -4.52
C VAL A 114 -10.32 -6.13 -3.48
N PHE A 115 -9.23 -5.36 -3.49
CA PHE A 115 -9.10 -4.18 -2.65
C PHE A 115 -8.37 -3.07 -3.38
N THR A 116 -8.78 -1.84 -3.11
CA THR A 116 -8.23 -0.64 -3.72
C THR A 116 -7.46 0.14 -2.68
N LEU A 117 -6.25 0.53 -3.05
CA LEU A 117 -5.35 1.34 -2.26
C LEU A 117 -5.19 2.71 -2.91
N ASN A 118 -5.44 3.74 -2.11
CA ASN A 118 -5.16 5.13 -2.47
C ASN A 118 -4.02 5.62 -1.59
N PRO A 119 -2.74 5.53 -2.04
CA PRO A 119 -1.58 6.04 -1.29
C PRO A 119 -1.66 7.53 -0.91
N GLY A 120 -2.63 8.27 -1.43
CA GLY A 120 -2.83 9.69 -1.20
C GLY A 120 -2.36 10.54 -2.38
N GLN A 121 -2.39 11.85 -2.19
CA GLN A 121 -1.85 12.80 -3.17
C GLN A 121 -0.34 12.89 -3.00
N MET A 122 0.38 12.55 -4.06
CA MET A 122 1.83 12.61 -4.17
C MET A 122 2.22 13.86 -4.94
N GLN A 123 3.28 14.56 -4.52
CA GLN A 123 3.68 15.79 -5.21
C GLN A 123 4.77 15.52 -6.23
N GLY A 124 4.47 15.86 -7.47
CA GLY A 124 5.42 15.99 -8.56
C GLY A 124 5.90 14.71 -9.22
N THR A 125 6.75 14.93 -10.22
CA THR A 125 7.45 13.91 -11.01
C THR A 125 8.63 13.35 -10.23
N GLY A 126 8.94 12.07 -10.40
CA GLY A 126 10.04 11.38 -9.73
C GLY A 126 9.75 9.89 -9.64
N GLU A 127 10.56 9.17 -8.86
CA GLU A 127 10.21 7.80 -8.48
C GLU A 127 9.33 7.82 -7.24
N LYS A 128 8.25 7.05 -7.30
CA LYS A 128 7.29 6.87 -6.22
C LYS A 128 7.36 5.41 -5.81
N GLN A 129 7.72 5.16 -4.57
CA GLN A 129 7.70 3.81 -4.01
C GLN A 129 6.44 3.63 -3.20
N VAL A 130 5.71 2.55 -3.45
CA VAL A 130 4.52 2.16 -2.70
C VAL A 130 4.76 0.77 -2.14
N ARG A 131 4.71 0.64 -0.82
CA ARG A 131 4.83 -0.63 -0.12
C ARG A 131 3.51 -0.93 0.56
N THR A 132 2.98 -2.14 0.43
CA THR A 132 1.78 -2.56 1.13
C THR A 132 1.93 -3.98 1.68
N ILE A 133 1.45 -4.19 2.90
CA ILE A 133 1.48 -5.51 3.55
C ILE A 133 0.12 -6.17 3.35
N LEU A 134 0.11 -7.38 2.80
CA LEU A 134 -1.06 -8.27 2.72
C LEU A 134 -0.93 -9.36 3.78
N GLY A 135 -2.03 -9.72 4.45
CA GLY A 135 -2.00 -10.67 5.56
C GLY A 135 -3.29 -11.47 5.68
N PRO A 136 -3.57 -12.04 6.86
CA PRO A 136 -4.74 -12.88 7.09
C PRO A 136 -6.07 -12.20 6.74
N ASP A 137 -6.21 -10.89 6.99
CA ASP A 137 -7.42 -10.13 6.66
C ASP A 137 -7.69 -10.06 5.13
N GLU A 138 -6.63 -10.17 4.32
CA GLU A 138 -6.68 -10.20 2.85
C GLU A 138 -6.73 -11.64 2.30
N GLY A 139 -6.96 -12.64 3.16
CA GLY A 139 -7.05 -14.04 2.75
C GLY A 139 -5.72 -14.79 2.73
N ILE A 140 -4.63 -14.19 3.20
CA ILE A 140 -3.35 -14.89 3.43
C ILE A 140 -3.40 -15.65 4.76
N SER A 141 -4.35 -16.58 4.86
CA SER A 141 -4.53 -17.47 6.02
C SER A 141 -4.33 -18.95 5.66
N VAL A 142 -4.13 -19.26 4.38
CA VAL A 142 -3.97 -20.61 3.84
C VAL A 142 -2.62 -20.75 3.16
N THR A 143 -2.11 -21.97 3.14
CA THR A 143 -0.87 -22.32 2.44
C THR A 143 -1.19 -22.60 0.97
N GLY A 144 -0.20 -22.42 0.10
CA GLY A 144 -0.34 -22.69 -1.33
C GLY A 144 -0.01 -21.48 -2.21
N GLU A 145 -0.38 -21.59 -3.48
CA GLU A 145 -0.09 -20.60 -4.53
C GLU A 145 -1.19 -19.53 -4.63
N PHE A 146 -0.78 -18.27 -4.62
CA PHE A 146 -1.62 -17.09 -4.75
C PHE A 146 -1.30 -16.37 -6.06
N HIS A 147 -2.33 -15.86 -6.72
CA HIS A 147 -2.20 -15.03 -7.91
C HIS A 147 -2.63 -13.60 -7.62
N LEU A 148 -1.72 -12.64 -7.79
CA LEU A 148 -1.96 -11.23 -7.59
C LEU A 148 -1.96 -10.52 -8.94
N THR A 149 -3.08 -9.87 -9.26
CA THR A 149 -3.18 -8.93 -10.37
C THR A 149 -3.20 -7.52 -9.80
N ILE A 150 -2.34 -6.65 -10.33
CA ILE A 150 -2.19 -5.26 -9.88
C ILE A 150 -2.56 -4.36 -11.06
N VAL A 151 -3.55 -3.49 -10.86
CA VAL A 151 -3.94 -2.45 -11.81
C VAL A 151 -3.65 -1.10 -11.18
N ILE A 152 -2.99 -0.21 -11.94
CA ILE A 152 -2.55 1.08 -11.43
C ILE A 152 -3.13 2.17 -12.32
N SER A 153 -3.89 3.08 -11.72
CA SER A 153 -4.47 4.25 -12.37
C SER A 153 -3.84 5.51 -11.80
N ILE A 154 -3.38 6.40 -12.68
CA ILE A 154 -2.62 7.60 -12.32
C ILE A 154 -3.30 8.81 -12.94
N GLN A 155 -3.64 9.76 -12.08
CA GLN A 155 -4.19 11.05 -12.46
C GLN A 155 -3.18 12.14 -12.12
N ILE A 156 -2.92 13.05 -13.06
CA ILE A 156 -1.99 14.17 -12.85
C ILE A 156 -2.71 15.49 -13.12
N THR A 157 -2.64 16.37 -12.12
CA THR A 157 -3.18 17.74 -12.15
C THR A 157 -2.03 18.73 -12.02
N PRO A 158 -1.57 19.35 -13.12
CA PRO A 158 -0.56 20.40 -13.06
C PRO A 158 -1.13 21.65 -12.37
N PRO A 159 -0.27 22.52 -11.79
CA PRO A 159 -0.69 23.60 -10.89
C PRO A 159 -1.55 24.70 -11.53
N THR A 160 -1.63 24.76 -12.85
CA THR A 160 -2.45 25.73 -13.60
C THR A 160 -3.79 25.17 -14.05
N PHE A 161 -4.13 23.93 -13.67
CA PHE A 161 -5.34 23.24 -14.08
C PHE A 161 -6.17 22.86 -12.86
N ASP A 162 -7.49 23.07 -12.96
CA ASP A 162 -8.44 22.68 -11.90
C ASP A 162 -8.85 21.21 -11.98
N ASN A 163 -8.51 20.52 -13.08
CA ASN A 163 -8.87 19.13 -13.34
C ASN A 163 -7.64 18.33 -13.81
N PRO A 164 -7.61 17.01 -13.58
CA PRO A 164 -6.57 16.14 -14.12
C PRO A 164 -6.48 16.25 -15.64
N VAL A 165 -5.27 16.47 -16.15
CA VAL A 165 -5.00 16.52 -17.60
C VAL A 165 -4.47 15.19 -18.11
N VAL A 166 -3.96 14.36 -17.21
CA VAL A 166 -3.61 12.97 -17.46
C VAL A 166 -4.50 12.08 -16.61
N ASP A 167 -5.09 11.09 -17.25
CA ASP A 167 -5.76 9.97 -16.61
C ASP A 167 -5.32 8.71 -17.35
N LEU A 168 -4.43 7.94 -16.73
CA LEU A 168 -3.76 6.81 -17.36
C LEU A 168 -3.92 5.57 -16.49
N GLU A 169 -4.45 4.52 -17.09
CA GLU A 169 -4.39 3.17 -16.53
C GLU A 169 -3.19 2.44 -17.13
N LEU A 170 -2.29 1.96 -16.28
CA LEU A 170 -1.14 1.15 -16.69
C LEU A 170 -1.59 -0.27 -17.01
N ASN A 171 -0.82 -0.96 -17.86
CA ASN A 171 -1.05 -2.38 -18.13
C ASN A 171 -1.03 -3.20 -16.83
N PRO A 172 -2.00 -4.09 -16.61
CA PRO A 172 -2.05 -4.92 -15.41
C PRO A 172 -0.79 -5.77 -15.25
N VAL A 173 -0.34 -5.90 -14.01
CA VAL A 173 0.81 -6.75 -13.65
C VAL A 173 0.34 -7.95 -12.87
N ASN A 174 0.64 -9.13 -13.43
CA ASN A 174 0.34 -10.40 -12.82
C ASN A 174 1.59 -10.94 -12.11
N ARG A 175 1.42 -11.37 -10.86
CA ARG A 175 2.44 -12.01 -10.04
C ARG A 175 1.86 -13.23 -9.36
N THR A 176 2.72 -14.21 -9.11
CA THR A 176 2.38 -15.41 -8.37
C THR A 176 3.38 -15.55 -7.22
N PHE A 177 2.89 -15.92 -6.04
CA PHE A 177 3.72 -16.19 -4.87
C PHE A 177 3.12 -17.33 -4.05
N SER A 178 3.93 -17.98 -3.23
CA SER A 178 3.50 -19.14 -2.46
C SER A 178 3.76 -18.97 -0.97
N ILE A 179 2.77 -19.33 -0.17
CA ILE A 179 2.91 -19.41 1.30
C ILE A 179 3.27 -20.86 1.67
N PRO A 180 4.44 -21.10 2.29
CA PRO A 180 4.86 -22.45 2.65
C PRO A 180 3.97 -23.02 3.76
N SER A 181 3.81 -24.34 3.75
CA SER A 181 3.28 -25.07 4.91
C SER A 181 4.35 -25.12 5.99
N ASN A 182 4.07 -24.47 7.13
CA ASN A 182 4.85 -24.62 8.36
C ASN A 182 4.63 -26.00 8.99
#